data_AF-A0A2W4IZ64-F1
#
_entry.id   AF-A0A2W4IZ64-F1
#
_cell.length_a   1.000
_cell.length_b   1.000
_cell.length_c   1.000
_cell.angle_alpha   90.00
_cell.angle_beta   90.00
_cell.angle_gamma   90.00
#
_symmetry.space_group_name_H-M   'P 1'
#
loop_
_entity.id
_entity.type
_entity.pdbx_description
1 polymer ?
#
loop_
_entity_poly.entity_id
_entity_poly.type
_entity_poly.pdbx_seq_one_letter_code
_entity_poly.pdbx_strand_id
1 'polypeptide(L)'
;MTVGMFMEKAWAEILDYLDLERKKYGGSTLLDKVYLHATGKGFRFPDDATAEKIRDRFRERVQEMADRDRLIDDAISNLKQEFSQDDWSCGYADRAINSLRSLKQLNKSAMEYAENYANKIDRAIQLKRSEEEEIGDSRDRKGPRD
;
A
#
# COMPACT_ATOMS: atom_id res chain seq x y z
N MET A 1 -18.10 15.61 0.28
CA MET A 1 -16.71 15.15 0.16
C MET A 1 -16.75 13.70 -0.27
N THR A 2 -16.26 13.40 -1.47
CA THR A 2 -16.28 12.04 -2.05
C THR A 2 -15.01 11.27 -1.65
N VAL A 3 -15.11 9.94 -1.52
CA VAL A 3 -13.99 9.03 -1.21
C VAL A 3 -12.80 9.21 -2.17
N GLY A 4 -13.06 9.60 -3.42
CA GLY A 4 -12.03 9.94 -4.41
C GLY A 4 -11.11 11.08 -3.99
N MET A 5 -11.65 12.15 -3.37
CA MET A 5 -10.84 13.29 -2.91
C MET A 5 -9.93 12.94 -1.72
N PHE A 6 -10.31 11.95 -0.91
CA PHE A 6 -9.46 11.47 0.20
C PHE A 6 -8.29 10.62 -0.31
N MET A 7 -8.54 9.75 -1.29
CA MET A 7 -7.49 8.97 -1.95
C MET A 7 -6.53 9.86 -2.74
N GLU A 8 -7.02 10.87 -3.47
CA GLU A 8 -6.18 11.84 -4.19
C GLU A 8 -5.28 12.64 -3.25
N LYS A 9 -5.78 13.09 -2.09
CA LYS A 9 -4.95 13.80 -1.11
C LYS A 9 -3.88 12.91 -0.49
N ALA A 10 -4.23 11.68 -0.10
CA ALA A 10 -3.27 10.75 0.48
C ALA A 10 -2.19 10.33 -0.53
N TRP A 11 -2.56 10.12 -1.79
CA TRP A 11 -1.60 9.86 -2.87
C TRP A 11 -0.75 11.09 -3.19
N ALA A 12 -1.33 12.29 -3.22
CA ALA A 12 -0.59 13.53 -3.41
C ALA A 12 0.43 13.75 -2.28
N GLU A 13 0.07 13.49 -1.02
CA GLU A 13 1.00 13.59 0.11
C GLU A 13 2.15 12.58 0.02
N ILE A 14 1.87 11.34 -0.41
CA ILE A 14 2.91 10.32 -0.64
C ILE A 14 3.82 10.74 -1.81
N LEU A 15 3.24 11.23 -2.90
CA LEU A 15 4.00 11.67 -4.08
C LEU A 15 4.83 12.92 -3.80
N ASP A 16 4.29 13.89 -3.06
CA ASP A 16 4.99 15.09 -2.62
C ASP A 16 6.14 14.73 -1.68
N TYR A 17 5.94 13.78 -0.77
CA TYR A 17 6.99 13.29 0.11
C TYR A 17 8.12 12.62 -0.68
N LEU A 18 7.77 11.78 -1.66
CA LEU A 18 8.72 11.14 -2.55
C LEU A 18 9.47 12.15 -3.44
N ASP A 19 8.81 13.22 -3.90
CA ASP A 19 9.46 14.30 -4.67
C ASP A 19 10.34 15.21 -3.79
N LEU A 20 10.00 15.38 -2.51
CA LEU A 20 10.83 16.09 -1.52
C LEU A 20 12.13 15.32 -1.26
N GLU A 21 12.06 14.01 -1.08
CA GLU A 21 13.26 13.17 -0.97
C GLU A 21 14.06 13.16 -2.28
N ARG A 22 13.38 13.13 -3.43
CA ARG A 22 14.00 13.24 -4.76
C ARG A 22 14.82 14.53 -4.92
N LYS A 23 14.26 15.67 -4.51
CA LYS A 23 14.93 16.98 -4.59
C LYS A 23 16.07 17.11 -3.60
N LYS A 24 15.92 16.54 -2.40
CA LYS A 24 16.93 16.62 -1.34
C LYS A 24 18.14 15.71 -1.58
N TYR A 25 17.93 14.56 -2.19
CA TYR A 25 18.97 13.53 -2.33
C TYR A 25 19.30 13.14 -3.77
N GLY A 26 18.61 13.72 -4.77
CA GLY A 26 18.86 13.52 -6.20
C GLY A 26 18.39 12.16 -6.71
N GLY A 27 17.12 12.05 -7.14
CA GLY A 27 16.54 10.81 -7.69
C GLY A 27 15.66 11.00 -8.95
N SER A 28 15.27 9.91 -9.60
CA SER A 28 14.32 9.87 -10.72
C SER A 28 12.92 9.45 -10.25
N THR A 29 11.86 9.91 -10.93
CA THR A 29 10.46 9.67 -10.50
C THR A 29 10.02 8.21 -10.66
N LEU A 30 9.14 7.74 -9.77
CA LEU A 30 8.50 6.41 -9.80
C LEU A 30 7.59 6.19 -11.02
N LEU A 31 7.14 7.27 -11.65
CA LEU A 31 6.28 7.22 -12.84
C LEU A 31 7.02 6.76 -14.09
N ASP A 32 8.36 6.78 -14.08
CA ASP A 32 9.07 6.69 -15.35
C ASP A 32 9.24 5.25 -15.85
N LYS A 33 9.52 4.22 -15.03
CA LYS A 33 9.81 2.88 -15.60
C LYS A 33 9.43 1.71 -14.69
N VAL A 34 8.49 0.91 -15.22
CA VAL A 34 8.20 -0.51 -14.93
C VAL A 34 9.44 -1.44 -15.13
N TYR A 35 10.62 -0.89 -15.39
CA TYR A 35 11.87 -1.62 -15.48
C TYR A 35 12.87 -1.03 -14.49
N LEU A 36 12.98 -1.70 -13.33
CA LEU A 36 14.12 -1.59 -12.41
C LEU A 36 15.36 -2.21 -13.08
N HIS A 37 15.86 -1.56 -14.13
CA HIS A 37 17.23 -1.79 -14.59
C HIS A 37 18.16 -0.93 -13.74
N ALA A 38 19.00 -1.63 -12.97
CA ALA A 38 20.12 -1.08 -12.24
C ALA A 38 21.01 -0.25 -13.17
N THR A 39 20.82 1.07 -13.19
CA THR A 39 21.78 2.01 -13.78
C THR A 39 22.43 2.80 -12.67
N GLY A 40 23.62 2.34 -12.25
CA GLY A 40 24.84 3.03 -11.80
C GLY A 40 24.85 4.37 -11.01
N LYS A 41 23.72 5.01 -10.74
CA LYS A 41 23.58 6.21 -9.89
C LYS A 41 22.35 6.06 -9.00
N GLY A 42 22.45 5.04 -8.15
CA GLY A 42 21.86 4.87 -6.82
C GLY A 42 20.41 5.29 -6.60
N PHE A 43 19.45 4.44 -6.97
CA PHE A 43 18.27 4.28 -6.11
C PHE A 43 18.80 3.77 -4.76
N ARG A 44 18.91 4.66 -3.77
CA ARG A 44 19.21 4.24 -2.41
C ARG A 44 17.91 3.74 -1.81
N PHE A 45 17.89 2.47 -1.42
CA PHE A 45 16.83 1.97 -0.57
C PHE A 45 16.73 2.90 0.66
N PRO A 46 15.52 3.26 1.11
CA PRO A 46 15.38 4.09 2.30
C PRO A 46 16.14 3.51 3.48
N ASP A 47 16.52 4.34 4.45
CA ASP A 47 17.01 3.80 5.72
C ASP A 47 15.97 2.88 6.37
N ASP A 48 16.42 1.97 7.23
CA ASP A 48 15.58 0.94 7.81
C ASP A 48 14.34 1.53 8.52
N ALA A 49 14.52 2.62 9.24
CA ALA A 49 13.42 3.29 9.94
C ALA A 49 12.37 3.86 8.97
N THR A 50 12.80 4.37 7.82
CA THR A 50 11.92 4.90 6.79
C THR A 50 11.21 3.78 6.03
N ALA A 51 11.93 2.70 5.71
CA ALA A 51 11.34 1.52 5.08
C ALA A 51 10.29 0.86 5.99
N GLU A 52 10.58 0.73 7.29
CA GLU A 52 9.62 0.22 8.30
C GLU A 52 8.38 1.12 8.39
N LYS A 53 8.54 2.44 8.44
CA LYS A 53 7.40 3.38 8.43
C LYS A 53 6.53 3.25 7.18
N ILE A 54 7.13 3.12 6.00
CA ILE A 54 6.38 2.97 4.76
C ILE A 54 5.61 1.64 4.77
N ARG A 55 6.26 0.54 5.19
CA ARG A 55 5.59 -0.76 5.37
C ARG A 55 4.42 -0.67 6.34
N ASP A 56 4.64 -0.06 7.50
CA ASP A 56 3.63 0.01 8.56
C ASP A 56 2.42 0.83 8.10
N ARG A 57 2.63 1.91 7.34
CA ARG A 57 1.54 2.62 6.66
C ARG A 57 0.76 1.73 5.71
N PHE A 58 1.42 0.91 4.87
CA PHE A 58 0.69 -0.02 4.00
C PHE A 58 -0.11 -1.05 4.80
N ARG A 59 0.43 -1.54 5.92
CA ARG A 59 -0.29 -2.47 6.83
C ARG A 59 -1.48 -1.81 7.50
N GLU A 60 -1.35 -0.56 7.96
CA GLU A 60 -2.47 0.24 8.46
C GLU A 60 -3.58 0.36 7.41
N ARG A 61 -3.22 0.61 6.15
CA ARG A 61 -4.20 0.66 5.05
C ARG A 61 -4.89 -0.68 4.80
N VAL A 62 -4.17 -1.79 4.90
CA VAL A 62 -4.80 -3.13 4.84
C VAL A 62 -5.84 -3.28 5.95
N GLN A 63 -5.53 -2.86 7.17
CA GLN A 63 -6.46 -2.92 8.29
C GLN A 63 -7.69 -2.02 8.07
N GLU A 64 -7.50 -0.76 7.65
CA GLU A 64 -8.60 0.15 7.32
C GLU A 64 -9.51 -0.40 6.20
N MET A 65 -8.93 -1.05 5.19
CA MET A 65 -9.68 -1.68 4.11
C MET A 65 -10.45 -2.91 4.58
N ALA A 66 -9.89 -3.70 5.50
CA ALA A 66 -10.61 -4.80 6.13
C ALA A 66 -11.82 -4.32 6.95
N ASP A 67 -11.67 -3.21 7.67
CA ASP A 67 -12.78 -2.60 8.41
C ASP A 67 -13.86 -2.04 7.48
N ARG A 68 -13.46 -1.43 6.35
CA ARG A 68 -14.40 -1.00 5.31
C ARG A 68 -15.15 -2.18 4.69
N ASP A 69 -14.48 -3.32 4.49
CA ASP A 69 -15.10 -4.53 3.96
C ASP A 69 -16.26 -5.01 4.86
N ARG A 70 -16.05 -5.01 6.18
CA ARG A 70 -17.08 -5.32 7.18
C ARG A 70 -18.26 -4.36 7.12
N LEU A 71 -18.00 -3.06 7.04
CA LEU A 71 -19.07 -2.04 6.94
C LEU A 71 -19.91 -2.21 5.66
N ILE A 72 -19.29 -2.63 4.54
CA ILE A 72 -20.01 -2.92 3.31
C ILE A 72 -20.90 -4.15 3.49
N ASP A 73 -20.41 -5.20 4.15
CA ASP A 73 -21.21 -6.39 4.45
C ASP A 73 -22.40 -6.09 5.35
N ASP A 74 -22.20 -5.28 6.39
CA ASP A 74 -23.28 -4.83 7.28
C ASP A 74 -24.32 -4.02 6.51
N ALA A 75 -23.89 -3.11 5.63
CA ALA A 75 -24.79 -2.33 4.78
C ALA A 75 -25.62 -3.22 3.83
N ILE A 76 -24.98 -4.23 3.22
CA ILE A 76 -25.69 -5.21 2.37
C ILE A 76 -26.67 -6.03 3.19
N SER A 77 -26.29 -6.44 4.41
CA SER A 77 -27.16 -7.19 5.32
C SER A 77 -28.41 -6.38 5.68
N ASN A 78 -28.23 -5.10 6.03
CA ASN A 78 -29.34 -4.19 6.35
C ASN A 78 -30.27 -3.96 5.15
N LEU A 79 -29.72 -3.82 3.93
CA LEU A 79 -30.54 -3.67 2.72
C LEU A 79 -31.32 -4.92 2.33
N LYS A 80 -30.86 -6.10 2.76
CA LYS A 80 -31.58 -7.37 2.58
C LYS A 80 -32.71 -7.57 3.59
N GLN A 81 -32.73 -6.81 4.68
CA GLN A 81 -33.85 -6.84 5.60
C GLN A 81 -35.06 -6.20 4.91
N GLU A 82 -36.17 -6.94 4.87
CA GLU A 82 -37.39 -6.51 4.20
C GLU A 82 -37.96 -5.28 4.91
N PHE A 83 -37.83 -4.12 4.27
CA PHE A 83 -38.38 -2.85 4.76
C PHE A 83 -39.73 -2.52 4.11
N SER A 84 -39.92 -2.93 2.85
CA SER A 84 -41.16 -2.74 2.10
C SER A 84 -41.29 -3.80 1.01
N GLN A 85 -42.54 -4.12 0.63
CA GLN A 85 -42.89 -5.05 -0.43
C GLN A 85 -43.23 -4.37 -1.76
N ASP A 86 -43.13 -3.03 -1.84
CA ASP A 86 -43.38 -2.33 -3.08
C ASP A 86 -42.21 -2.50 -4.07
N ASP A 87 -42.54 -2.69 -5.35
CA ASP A 87 -41.58 -2.97 -6.42
C ASP A 87 -40.47 -1.90 -6.54
N TRP A 88 -40.77 -0.65 -6.21
CA TRP A 88 -39.80 0.44 -6.28
C TRP A 88 -38.74 0.34 -5.18
N SER A 89 -39.17 0.09 -3.94
CA SER A 89 -38.27 -0.13 -2.81
C SER A 89 -37.41 -1.37 -3.00
N CYS A 90 -38.00 -2.48 -3.48
CA CYS A 90 -37.25 -3.69 -3.82
C CYS A 90 -36.20 -3.41 -4.91
N GLY A 91 -36.60 -2.73 -6.00
CA GLY A 91 -35.68 -2.37 -7.09
C GLY A 91 -34.61 -1.35 -6.69
N TYR A 92 -34.86 -0.52 -5.68
CA TYR A 92 -33.83 0.35 -5.10
C TYR A 92 -32.83 -0.46 -4.28
N ALA A 93 -33.30 -1.34 -3.40
CA ALA A 93 -32.45 -2.20 -2.58
C ALA A 93 -31.51 -3.06 -3.44
N ASP A 94 -32.02 -3.66 -4.51
CA ASP A 94 -31.21 -4.45 -5.44
C ASP A 94 -30.10 -3.63 -6.11
N ARG A 95 -30.41 -2.42 -6.58
CA ARG A 95 -29.42 -1.51 -7.19
C ARG A 95 -28.37 -1.06 -6.17
N ALA A 96 -28.78 -0.77 -4.94
CA ALA A 96 -27.87 -0.40 -3.87
C ALA A 96 -26.93 -1.56 -3.50
N ILE A 97 -27.46 -2.78 -3.35
CA ILE A 97 -26.68 -4.00 -3.07
C ILE A 97 -25.66 -4.25 -4.18
N ASN A 98 -26.06 -4.15 -5.45
CA ASN A 98 -25.14 -4.34 -6.58
C ASN A 98 -24.03 -3.27 -6.60
N SER A 99 -24.35 -2.02 -6.27
CA SER A 99 -23.36 -0.95 -6.16
C SER A 99 -22.36 -1.21 -5.02
N LEU A 100 -22.86 -1.68 -3.87
CA LEU A 100 -22.03 -2.06 -2.72
C LEU A 100 -21.11 -3.25 -3.03
N ARG A 101 -21.58 -4.24 -3.80
CA ARG A 101 -20.75 -5.37 -4.25
C ARG A 101 -19.61 -4.92 -5.16
N SER A 102 -19.89 -4.00 -6.10
CA SER A 102 -18.84 -3.41 -6.94
C SER A 102 -17.82 -2.63 -6.10
N LEU A 103 -18.28 -1.86 -5.11
CA LEU A 103 -17.40 -1.17 -4.18
C LEU A 103 -16.54 -2.15 -3.37
N LYS A 104 -17.12 -3.28 -2.94
CA LYS A 104 -16.41 -4.35 -2.24
C LYS A 104 -15.28 -4.93 -3.08
N GLN A 105 -15.52 -5.17 -4.37
CA GLN A 105 -14.51 -5.67 -5.29
C GLN A 105 -13.34 -4.68 -5.46
N LEU A 106 -13.63 -3.39 -5.58
CA LEU A 106 -12.59 -2.35 -5.65
C LEU A 106 -11.79 -2.27 -4.34
N ASN A 107 -12.46 -2.36 -3.19
CA ASN A 107 -11.82 -2.37 -1.88
C ASN A 107 -10.87 -3.57 -1.74
N LYS A 108 -11.29 -4.77 -2.17
CA LYS A 108 -10.45 -5.97 -2.17
C LYS A 108 -9.20 -5.79 -3.04
N SER A 109 -9.35 -5.27 -4.26
CA SER A 109 -8.19 -5.02 -5.14
C SER A 109 -7.20 -4.02 -4.54
N ALA A 110 -7.70 -2.97 -3.87
CA ALA A 110 -6.84 -2.01 -3.18
C ALA A 110 -6.10 -2.64 -1.99
N MET A 111 -6.77 -3.54 -1.26
CA MET A 111 -6.19 -4.26 -0.13
C MET A 111 -5.07 -5.19 -0.57
N GLU A 112 -5.31 -5.98 -1.63
CA GLU A 112 -4.30 -6.85 -2.23
C GLU A 112 -3.09 -6.05 -2.74
N TYR A 113 -3.31 -4.86 -3.31
CA TYR A 113 -2.23 -3.97 -3.71
C TYR A 113 -1.41 -3.50 -2.51
N ALA A 114 -2.05 -3.02 -1.45
CA ALA A 114 -1.37 -2.56 -0.24
C ALA A 114 -0.57 -3.68 0.44
N GLU A 115 -1.15 -4.88 0.55
CA GLU A 115 -0.50 -6.06 1.12
C GLU A 115 0.74 -6.48 0.30
N ASN A 116 0.62 -6.50 -1.03
CA ASN A 116 1.74 -6.80 -1.91
C ASN A 116 2.90 -5.81 -1.74
N TYR A 117 2.61 -4.52 -1.55
CA TYR A 117 3.65 -3.51 -1.33
C TYR A 117 4.29 -3.64 0.05
N ALA A 118 3.51 -3.86 1.11
CA ALA A 118 4.05 -4.13 2.44
C ALA A 118 5.00 -5.33 2.42
N ASN A 119 4.60 -6.44 1.76
CA ASN A 119 5.41 -7.65 1.63
C ASN A 119 6.70 -7.43 0.82
N LYS A 120 6.64 -6.63 -0.25
CA LYS A 120 7.84 -6.28 -1.04
C LYS A 120 8.84 -5.47 -0.22
N ILE A 121 8.35 -4.51 0.58
CA ILE A 121 9.20 -3.68 1.44
C ILE A 121 9.82 -4.55 2.54
N ASP A 122 9.06 -5.43 3.19
CA ASP A 122 9.59 -6.37 4.18
C ASP A 122 10.72 -7.23 3.62
N ARG A 123 10.52 -7.82 2.43
CA ARG A 123 11.55 -8.63 1.77
C ARG A 123 12.80 -7.83 1.47
N ALA A 124 12.65 -6.57 1.05
CA ALA A 124 13.77 -5.71 0.76
C ALA A 124 14.54 -5.30 2.03
N ILE A 125 13.84 -5.06 3.15
CA ILE A 125 14.47 -4.85 4.47
C ILE A 125 15.26 -6.09 4.89
N GLN A 126 14.66 -7.28 4.78
CA GLN A 126 15.30 -8.55 5.13
C GLN A 126 16.56 -8.81 4.30
N LEU A 127 16.47 -8.62 2.97
CA LEU A 127 17.60 -8.81 2.07
C LEU A 127 18.77 -7.87 2.41
N LYS A 128 18.47 -6.59 2.65
CA LYS A 128 19.49 -5.60 3.02
C LYS A 128 20.18 -5.97 4.35
N ARG A 129 19.43 -6.40 5.36
CA ARG A 129 20.00 -6.84 6.64
C ARG A 129 20.90 -8.06 6.47
N SER A 130 20.50 -9.04 5.66
CA SER A 130 21.35 -10.20 5.37
C SER A 130 22.63 -9.82 4.61
N GLU A 131 22.55 -8.89 3.66
CA GLU A 131 23.73 -8.38 2.94
C GLU A 131 24.69 -7.64 3.88
N GLU A 132 24.16 -6.84 4.82
CA GLU A 132 24.96 -6.15 5.85
C GLU A 132 25.65 -7.13 6.83
N GLU A 133 24.96 -8.20 7.23
CA GLU A 133 25.53 -9.27 8.07
C GLU A 133 26.66 -10.04 7.35
N GLU A 134 26.48 -10.39 6.07
CA GLU A 134 27.53 -11.05 5.27
C GLU A 134 28.75 -10.15 5.03
N ILE A 135 28.53 -8.85 4.84
CA ILE A 135 29.61 -7.85 4.72
C ILE A 135 30.32 -7.64 6.06
N GLY A 136 29.61 -7.72 7.19
CA GLY A 136 30.18 -7.68 8.53
C GLY A 136 31.11 -8.86 8.81
N ASP A 137 30.64 -10.10 8.59
CA ASP A 137 31.40 -11.33 8.85
C ASP A 137 32.65 -11.45 7.93
N SER A 138 32.58 -10.92 6.70
CA SER A 138 33.72 -10.90 5.78
C SER A 138 34.79 -9.84 6.12
N ARG A 139 34.43 -8.76 6.84
CA ARG A 139 35.37 -7.74 7.33
C ARG A 139 36.09 -8.21 8.59
N ASP A 140 35.40 -8.90 9.50
CA ASP A 140 36.02 -9.43 10.72
C ASP A 140 37.04 -10.54 10.45
N ARG A 141 36.90 -11.28 9.34
CA ARG A 141 37.91 -12.28 8.89
C ARG A 141 39.15 -11.67 8.23
N LYS A 142 39.19 -10.36 7.99
CA LYS A 142 40.35 -9.62 7.46
C LYS A 142 41.01 -8.74 8.54
N GLY A 143 41.04 -9.21 9.78
CA GLY A 143 41.94 -8.67 10.81
C GLY A 143 43.41 -8.67 10.33
N PRO A 144 44.24 -7.75 10.83
CA PRO A 144 45.49 -7.37 10.19
C PRO A 144 46.45 -8.56 10.12
N ARG A 145 46.93 -8.86 8.90
CA ARG A 145 48.18 -9.60 8.74
C ARG A 145 49.30 -8.58 8.97
N ASP A 146 50.08 -8.86 10.01
CA ASP A 146 51.35 -8.25 10.44
C ASP A 146 52.08 -7.35 9.42
#